data_AF-A0A925IV11-F1
#
_entry.id   AF-A0A925IV11-F1
#
_cell.length_a   1.000
_cell.length_b   1.000
_cell.length_c   1.000
_cell.angle_alpha   90.00
_cell.angle_beta   90.00
_cell.angle_gamma   90.00
#
_symmetry.space_group_name_H-M   'P 1'
#
loop_
_entity.id
_entity.type
_entity.pdbx_description
1 polymer ?
#
loop_
_entity_poly.entity_id
_entity_poly.type
_entity_poly.pdbx_seq_one_letter_code
_entity_poly.pdbx_strand_id
1 'polypeptide(L)'
;IFMKEKKVDRLVVRSNATILNTEDLQFFNQIKGRYLETFFRESKIYRMDVDGNAQIVYYLTDKEKAYIGVNTTEASRMSFFLNDNKITDIRCYQEPKSKVIPMSKADHEGLKVNGFIWNDDKRPANQASL
;
A
#
# COMPACT_ATOMS: atom_id res chain seq x y z
N ILE A 1 -12.30 13.98 -1.73
CA ILE A 1 -13.02 12.88 -1.05
C ILE A 1 -14.47 12.95 -1.48
N PHE A 2 -15.10 11.82 -1.76
CA PHE A 2 -16.50 11.70 -2.17
C PHE A 2 -17.28 11.00 -1.06
N MET A 3 -18.44 11.57 -0.71
CA MET A 3 -19.29 11.11 0.39
C MET A 3 -20.64 10.63 -0.16
N LYS A 4 -21.20 9.58 0.43
CA LYS A 4 -22.56 9.10 0.18
C LYS A 4 -23.23 8.77 1.51
N GLU A 5 -24.41 9.33 1.78
CA GLU A 5 -25.16 9.08 3.03
C GLU A 5 -24.32 9.32 4.30
N LYS A 6 -23.52 10.40 4.31
CA LYS A 6 -22.58 10.75 5.39
C LYS A 6 -21.46 9.72 5.65
N LYS A 7 -21.26 8.75 4.76
CA LYS A 7 -20.13 7.81 4.77
C LYS A 7 -19.17 8.13 3.63
N VAL A 8 -17.88 7.84 3.83
CA VAL A 8 -16.89 7.94 2.74
C VAL A 8 -17.21 6.89 1.70
N ASP A 9 -17.33 7.30 0.44
CA ASP A 9 -17.59 6.42 -0.70
C ASP A 9 -16.31 6.19 -1.50
N ARG A 10 -15.61 7.28 -1.85
CA ARG A 10 -14.34 7.23 -2.60
C ARG A 10 -13.35 8.27 -2.08
N LEU A 11 -12.08 7.89 -2.06
CA LEU A 11 -10.96 8.80 -1.86
C LEU A 11 -10.08 8.75 -3.11
N VAL A 12 -9.75 9.93 -3.65
CA VAL A 12 -8.93 10.05 -4.86
C VAL A 12 -7.75 10.95 -4.56
N VAL A 13 -6.56 10.43 -4.81
CA VAL A 13 -5.30 11.19 -4.77
C VAL A 13 -4.81 11.32 -6.21
N ARG A 14 -4.64 12.56 -6.65
CA ARG A 14 -4.13 12.90 -7.98
C ARG A 14 -2.72 13.46 -7.81
N SER A 15 -1.74 12.81 -8.43
CA SER A 15 -0.30 13.08 -8.32
C SER A 15 0.37 12.46 -7.09
N ASN A 16 1.38 11.62 -7.34
CA ASN A 16 2.29 11.02 -6.35
C ASN A 16 1.60 10.40 -5.13
N ALA A 17 0.65 9.50 -5.36
CA ALA A 17 0.01 8.76 -4.29
C ALA A 17 1.00 7.74 -3.71
N THR A 18 1.18 7.77 -2.39
CA THR A 18 1.98 6.81 -1.63
C THR A 18 1.18 6.34 -0.41
N ILE A 19 1.12 5.04 -0.20
CA ILE A 19 0.55 4.39 0.98
C ILE A 19 1.67 3.63 1.66
N LEU A 20 1.84 3.86 2.96
CA LEU A 20 2.80 3.17 3.81
C LEU A 20 2.04 2.42 4.91
N ASN A 21 2.40 1.16 5.14
CA ASN A 21 1.84 0.34 6.21
C ASN A 21 2.94 -0.46 6.90
N THR A 22 2.89 -0.56 8.23
CA THR A 22 3.86 -1.29 9.05
C THR A 22 3.17 -1.83 10.30
N GLU A 23 3.65 -2.95 10.81
CA GLU A 23 3.21 -3.52 12.10
C GLU A 23 4.16 -3.18 13.25
N ASP A 24 5.45 -2.94 12.96
CA ASP A 24 6.53 -2.89 13.96
C ASP A 24 7.40 -1.63 13.86
N LEU A 25 7.11 -0.72 12.92
CA LEU A 25 7.89 0.48 12.59
C LEU A 25 9.32 0.19 12.09
N GLN A 26 9.69 -1.07 11.90
CA GLN A 26 11.00 -1.47 11.38
C GLN A 26 10.97 -1.52 9.85
N PHE A 27 9.95 -2.17 9.28
CA PHE A 27 9.79 -2.28 7.84
C PHE A 27 8.41 -1.83 7.40
N PHE A 28 8.36 -1.25 6.21
CA PHE A 28 7.16 -0.62 5.67
C PHE A 28 6.78 -1.27 4.35
N ASN A 29 5.58 -1.83 4.30
CA ASN A 29 4.89 -2.11 3.06
C ASN A 29 4.56 -0.78 2.38
N GLN A 30 4.79 -0.71 1.07
CA GLN A 30 4.73 0.53 0.31
C GLN A 30 3.94 0.28 -0.97
N ILE A 31 3.01 1.17 -1.27
CA ILE A 31 2.30 1.22 -2.55
C ILE A 31 2.43 2.64 -3.07
N LYS A 32 2.87 2.79 -4.32
CA LYS A 32 3.04 4.09 -4.95
C LYS A 32 2.54 4.09 -6.38
N GLY A 33 2.00 5.23 -6.82
CA GLY A 33 1.60 5.46 -8.20
C GLY A 33 1.26 6.93 -8.45
N ARG A 34 0.96 7.28 -9.70
CA ARG A 34 0.58 8.65 -10.06
C ARG A 34 -0.83 8.98 -9.59
N TYR A 35 -1.74 8.01 -9.67
CA TYR A 35 -3.13 8.13 -9.27
C TYR A 35 -3.49 6.99 -8.34
N LEU A 36 -4.17 7.31 -7.25
CA LEU A 36 -4.77 6.33 -6.35
C LEU A 36 -6.24 6.64 -6.21
N GLU A 37 -7.04 5.61 -6.37
CA GLU A 37 -8.45 5.63 -6.06
C GLU A 37 -8.81 4.52 -5.08
N THR A 38 -9.36 4.91 -3.94
CA THR A 38 -9.78 4.02 -2.87
C THR A 38 -11.30 3.99 -2.81
N PHE A 39 -11.87 2.78 -2.81
CA PHE A 39 -13.30 2.53 -2.74
C PHE A 39 -13.68 1.94 -1.39
N PHE A 40 -14.76 2.48 -0.82
CA PHE A 40 -15.25 2.11 0.50
C PHE A 40 -16.60 1.40 0.40
N ARG A 41 -16.82 0.41 1.26
CA ARG A 41 -18.10 -0.25 1.50
C ARG A 41 -18.26 -0.40 2.99
N GLU A 42 -19.38 0.07 3.54
CA GLU A 42 -19.61 0.04 4.99
C GLU A 42 -18.47 0.65 5.81
N SER A 43 -17.92 1.77 5.32
CA SER A 43 -16.76 2.47 5.92
C SER A 43 -15.45 1.66 5.97
N LYS A 44 -15.38 0.50 5.31
CA LYS A 44 -14.16 -0.29 5.12
C LYS A 44 -13.66 -0.17 3.68
N ILE A 45 -12.35 -0.17 3.49
CA ILE A 45 -11.76 -0.23 2.15
C ILE A 45 -11.95 -1.64 1.60
N TYR A 46 -12.54 -1.77 0.42
CA TYR A 46 -12.66 -3.07 -0.26
C TYR A 46 -11.83 -3.14 -1.55
N ARG A 47 -11.47 -1.98 -2.12
CA ARG A 47 -10.67 -1.91 -3.34
C ARG A 47 -9.82 -0.65 -3.38
N MET A 48 -8.61 -0.77 -3.89
CA MET A 48 -7.77 0.35 -4.28
C MET A 48 -7.26 0.14 -5.70
N ASP A 49 -7.33 1.17 -6.53
CA ASP A 49 -6.76 1.18 -7.87
C ASP A 49 -5.61 2.19 -7.91
N VAL A 50 -4.46 1.74 -8.38
CA VAL A 50 -3.23 2.53 -8.50
C VAL A 50 -2.82 2.56 -9.96
N ASP A 51 -2.74 3.75 -10.55
CA ASP A 51 -2.47 3.95 -11.97
C ASP A 51 -1.27 4.89 -12.17
N GLY A 52 -0.51 4.66 -13.25
CA GLY A 52 0.66 5.41 -13.65
C GLY A 52 1.88 5.02 -12.82
N ASN A 53 2.69 4.11 -13.36
CA ASN A 53 3.93 3.61 -12.74
C ASN A 53 3.67 3.08 -11.32
N ALA A 54 2.72 2.14 -11.22
CA ALA A 54 2.36 1.49 -9.97
C ALA A 54 3.54 0.64 -9.48
N GLN A 55 3.96 0.87 -8.22
CA GLN A 55 5.07 0.19 -7.56
C GLN A 55 4.60 -0.32 -6.20
N ILE A 56 4.95 -1.57 -5.89
CA ILE A 56 4.72 -2.21 -4.59
C ILE A 56 6.05 -2.67 -4.03
N VAL A 57 6.24 -2.46 -2.74
CA VAL A 57 7.27 -3.12 -1.93
C VAL A 57 6.55 -3.77 -0.75
N TYR A 58 6.62 -5.10 -0.67
CA TYR A 58 5.88 -5.89 0.30
C TYR A 58 6.82 -6.84 1.05
N TYR A 59 6.84 -6.72 2.37
CA TYR A 59 7.66 -7.55 3.26
C TYR A 59 6.92 -8.86 3.54
N LEU A 60 7.56 -9.97 3.17
CA LEU A 60 7.04 -11.32 3.34
C LEU A 60 7.48 -11.86 4.71
N THR A 61 6.51 -12.37 5.47
CA THR A 61 6.76 -13.03 6.75
C THR A 61 6.37 -14.51 6.69
N ASP A 62 7.02 -15.33 7.50
CA ASP A 62 6.59 -16.72 7.73
C ASP A 62 5.46 -16.83 8.76
N LYS A 63 5.14 -18.07 9.17
CA LYS A 63 4.08 -18.36 10.15
C LYS A 63 4.41 -17.84 11.57
N GLU A 64 5.68 -17.66 11.88
CA GLU A 64 6.19 -17.14 13.15
C GLU A 64 6.38 -15.61 13.11
N LYS A 65 5.95 -14.96 12.01
CA LYS A 65 6.12 -13.54 11.71
C LYS A 65 7.57 -13.10 11.48
N ALA A 66 8.49 -14.02 11.23
CA ALA A 66 9.86 -13.66 10.85
C ALA A 66 9.90 -13.18 9.39
N TYR A 67 10.61 -12.09 9.12
CA TYR A 67 10.80 -11.58 7.76
C TYR A 67 11.72 -12.51 6.95
N ILE A 68 11.21 -13.01 5.83
CA ILE A 68 11.91 -13.98 4.97
C ILE A 68 12.33 -13.37 3.62
N GLY A 69 11.71 -12.28 3.20
CA GLY A 69 12.10 -11.57 2.00
C GLY A 69 11.22 -10.37 1.70
N VAL A 70 11.58 -9.68 0.61
CA VAL A 70 10.86 -8.51 0.11
C VAL A 70 10.42 -8.80 -1.32
N ASN A 71 9.12 -8.78 -1.57
CA ASN A 71 8.59 -8.76 -2.92
C ASN A 71 8.51 -7.30 -3.40
N THR A 72 9.11 -7.01 -4.56
CA THR A 72 8.87 -5.76 -5.26
C THR A 72 8.17 -6.04 -6.57
N THR A 73 7.11 -5.30 -6.86
CA THR A 73 6.38 -5.42 -8.12
C THR A 73 6.16 -4.04 -8.74
N GLU A 74 6.35 -3.95 -10.05
CA GLU A 74 6.06 -2.75 -10.84
C GLU A 74 5.12 -3.11 -11.98
N ALA A 75 4.18 -2.21 -12.31
CA ALA A 75 3.25 -2.35 -13.43
C ALA A 75 2.72 -0.97 -13.85
N SER A 76 2.07 -0.89 -15.00
CA SER A 76 1.41 0.37 -15.39
C SER A 76 0.24 0.69 -14.45
N ARG A 77 -0.53 -0.34 -14.09
CA ARG A 77 -1.68 -0.24 -13.17
C ARG A 77 -1.77 -1.45 -12.26
N MET A 78 -2.25 -1.25 -11.04
CA MET A 78 -2.56 -2.30 -10.07
C MET A 78 -3.91 -2.09 -9.43
N SER A 79 -4.62 -3.19 -9.15
CA SER A 79 -5.83 -3.20 -8.33
C SER A 79 -5.60 -4.10 -7.12
N PHE A 80 -5.87 -3.55 -5.93
CA PHE A 80 -5.78 -4.24 -4.65
C PHE A 80 -7.19 -4.49 -4.16
N PHE A 81 -7.48 -5.72 -3.76
CA PHE A 81 -8.73 -6.10 -3.11
C PHE A 81 -8.45 -6.38 -1.64
N LEU A 82 -9.34 -5.88 -0.78
CA LEU A 82 -9.17 -5.96 0.65
C LEU A 82 -10.41 -6.60 1.30
N ASN A 83 -10.14 -7.41 2.32
CA ASN A 83 -11.15 -7.89 3.26
C ASN A 83 -10.64 -7.68 4.68
N ASP A 84 -11.47 -7.08 5.54
CA ASP A 84 -11.11 -6.71 6.92
C ASP A 84 -9.74 -6.01 7.03
N ASN A 85 -9.53 -5.00 6.18
CA ASN A 85 -8.30 -4.19 6.08
C ASN A 85 -7.04 -4.99 5.71
N LYS A 86 -7.16 -6.25 5.29
CA LYS A 86 -6.06 -7.07 4.78
C LYS A 86 -6.18 -7.21 3.27
N ILE A 87 -5.06 -7.10 2.57
CA ILE A 87 -5.00 -7.35 1.13
C ILE A 87 -5.25 -8.85 0.89
N THR A 88 -6.25 -9.17 0.07
CA THR A 88 -6.61 -10.54 -0.30
C THR A 88 -6.17 -10.89 -1.72
N ASP A 89 -6.13 -9.92 -2.62
CA ASP A 89 -5.77 -10.12 -4.02
C ASP A 89 -5.10 -8.85 -4.58
N ILE A 90 -4.11 -9.04 -5.44
CA ILE A 90 -3.43 -7.97 -6.16
C ILE A 90 -3.42 -8.34 -7.64
N ARG A 91 -4.04 -7.49 -8.47
CA ARG A 91 -4.04 -7.65 -9.92
C ARG A 91 -3.12 -6.61 -10.53
N CYS A 92 -2.15 -7.07 -11.29
CA CYS A 92 -1.22 -6.21 -12.00
C CYS A 92 -1.58 -6.20 -13.49
N TYR A 93 -1.54 -5.02 -14.10
CA TYR A 93 -1.93 -4.82 -15.49
C TYR A 93 -0.83 -4.11 -16.26
N GLN A 94 -0.58 -4.60 -17.48
CA GLN A 94 0.40 -4.09 -18.44
C GLN A 94 1.84 -4.09 -17.90
N GLU A 95 2.63 -5.03 -18.43
CA GLU A 95 4.06 -5.21 -18.14
C GLU A 95 4.40 -5.41 -16.66
N PRO A 96 3.74 -6.33 -15.94
CA PRO A 96 4.09 -6.60 -14.55
C PRO A 96 5.51 -7.16 -14.46
N LYS A 97 6.36 -6.53 -13.65
CA LYS A 97 7.69 -7.01 -13.28
C LYS A 97 7.72 -7.23 -11.79
N SER A 98 7.86 -8.48 -11.37
CA SER A 98 7.95 -8.84 -9.95
C SER A 98 9.27 -9.53 -9.67
N LYS A 99 9.86 -9.25 -8.51
CA LYS A 99 11.03 -9.96 -7.98
C LYS A 99 10.89 -10.14 -6.48
N VAL A 100 11.43 -11.25 -5.97
CA VAL A 100 11.55 -11.51 -4.54
C VAL A 100 13.03 -11.46 -4.17
N ILE A 101 13.36 -10.62 -3.20
CA ILE A 101 14.72 -10.45 -2.69
C ILE A 101 14.76 -11.11 -1.30
N PRO A 102 15.65 -12.09 -1.05
CA PRO A 102 15.82 -12.65 0.28
C PRO A 102 16.12 -11.57 1.31
N MET A 103 15.58 -11.70 2.52
CA MET A 103 15.70 -10.65 3.55
C MET A 103 17.16 -10.27 3.82
N SER A 104 18.06 -11.26 3.88
CA SER A 104 19.50 -11.06 4.10
C SER A 104 20.25 -10.32 2.98
N LYS A 105 19.62 -10.12 1.82
CA LYS A 105 20.19 -9.44 0.64
C LYS A 105 19.45 -8.16 0.28
N ALA A 106 18.43 -7.79 1.03
CA ALA A 106 17.60 -6.63 0.74
C ALA A 106 18.29 -5.34 1.18
N ASP A 107 18.47 -4.40 0.24
CA ASP A 107 18.84 -3.03 0.56
C ASP A 107 17.56 -2.25 0.93
N HIS A 108 17.22 -2.23 2.21
CA HIS A 108 15.97 -1.64 2.69
C HIS A 108 15.85 -0.15 2.44
N GLU A 109 16.97 0.58 2.41
CA GLU A 109 16.99 2.01 2.08
C GLU A 109 16.77 2.21 0.58
N GLY A 110 17.47 1.45 -0.26
CA GLY A 110 17.28 1.47 -1.72
C GLY A 110 15.91 0.98 -2.18
N LEU A 111 15.19 0.24 -1.34
CA LEU A 111 13.83 -0.22 -1.59
C LEU A 111 12.75 0.81 -1.27
N LYS A 112 13.06 1.95 -0.67
CA LYS A 112 12.06 3.00 -0.42
C LYS A 112 11.60 3.62 -1.74
N VAL A 113 10.29 3.66 -1.95
CA VAL A 113 9.71 4.33 -3.12
C VAL A 113 9.94 5.84 -3.04
N ASN A 114 10.11 6.49 -4.19
CA ASN A 114 10.20 7.95 -4.25
C ASN A 114 8.98 8.60 -3.57
N GLY A 115 9.22 9.52 -2.64
CA GLY A 115 8.16 10.13 -1.83
C GLY A 115 7.83 9.37 -0.55
N PHE A 116 8.64 8.38 -0.15
CA PHE A 116 8.57 7.77 1.17
C PHE A 116 8.76 8.85 2.25
N ILE A 117 7.67 9.22 2.93
CA ILE A 117 7.67 10.13 4.07
C ILE A 117 6.81 9.50 5.15
N TRP A 118 7.44 9.02 6.22
CA TRP A 118 6.74 8.56 7.42
C TRP A 118 6.65 9.70 8.43
N ASN A 119 5.45 10.25 8.62
CA ASN A 119 5.20 11.32 9.58
C ASN A 119 4.53 10.74 10.84
N ASP A 120 5.32 10.23 11.77
CA ASP A 120 4.81 9.61 13.01
C ASP A 120 3.95 10.61 13.82
N ASP A 121 4.43 11.86 13.92
CA ASP A 121 3.79 12.93 14.68
C ASP A 121 2.41 13.39 14.14
N LYS A 122 2.11 13.07 12.87
CA LYS A 122 0.85 13.50 12.21
C LYS A 122 -0.19 12.39 12.16
N ARG A 123 0.13 11.18 12.62
CA ARG A 123 -0.81 10.06 12.66
C ARG A 123 -1.81 10.31 13.81
N PRO A 124 -3.13 10.27 13.56
CA PRO A 124 -4.11 10.34 14.65
C PRO A 124 -3.84 9.23 15.66
N ALA A 125 -3.64 9.60 16.93
CA ALA A 125 -3.31 8.64 17.99
C ALA A 125 -4.45 7.64 18.26
N ASN A 126 -5.68 7.99 17.87
CA ASN A 126 -6.85 7.13 18.02
C ASN A 126 -7.95 7.45 16.98
N GLN A 127 -8.89 6.52 16.84
CA GLN A 127 -10.03 6.62 15.90
C GLN A 127 -10.97 7.80 16.21
N ALA A 128 -10.86 8.40 17.40
CA ALA A 128 -11.65 9.54 17.87
C ALA A 128 -11.02 10.91 17.55
N SER A 129 -9.82 10.94 16.96
CA SER A 129 -9.15 12.19 16.53
C SER A 129 -9.33 12.51 15.04
N LEU A 130 -10.31 11.88 14.38
CA LEU A 130 -10.80 12.19 13.03
C LEU A 130 -12.19 12.85 13.10
#